data_AF-A0A510TVE1-F1
#
_entry.id   AF-A0A510TVE1-F1
#
_cell.length_a   1.000
_cell.length_b   1.000
_cell.length_c   1.000
_cell.angle_alpha   90.00
_cell.angle_beta   90.00
_cell.angle_gamma   90.00
#
_symmetry.space_group_name_H-M   'P 1'
#
loop_
_entity.id
_entity.type
_entity.pdbx_description
1 polymer ?
#
loop_
_entity_poly.entity_id
_entity_poly.type
_entity_poly.pdbx_seq_one_letter_code
_entity_poly.pdbx_strand_id
1 'polypeptide(L)'
;MVKAQQKYLYYAKTINDVMDGITSIQEKMDPDYQLVRNAIDENAVDKIAEEKYFSIIENFTKGTNGYRDLQAQLEKSAVPARLMGNHHLLLGAFKAFVAGCQAMIDSMHDDRTVDVAAFRAAEAAQDKATANIGKYLGRVDQLV
;
A
#
# COMPACT_ATOMS: atom_id res chain seq x y z
N MET A 1 -34.01 -8.43 -7.42
CA MET A 1 -33.07 -7.77 -6.49
C MET A 1 -33.25 -6.26 -6.64
N VAL A 2 -33.35 -5.49 -5.54
CA VAL A 2 -33.54 -4.03 -5.63
C VAL A 2 -32.20 -3.38 -6.03
N LYS A 3 -32.21 -2.38 -6.93
CA LYS A 3 -30.99 -1.69 -7.42
C LYS A 3 -30.03 -1.25 -6.30
N ALA A 4 -30.57 -0.84 -5.16
CA ALA A 4 -29.78 -0.49 -3.98
C ALA A 4 -28.98 -1.67 -3.43
N GLN A 5 -29.60 -2.84 -3.23
CA GLN A 5 -28.93 -4.06 -2.74
C GLN A 5 -27.80 -4.49 -3.68
N GLN A 6 -28.05 -4.43 -4.99
CA GLN A 6 -27.04 -4.76 -5.99
C GLN A 6 -25.82 -3.81 -5.92
N LYS A 7 -26.04 -2.52 -5.65
CA LYS A 7 -24.95 -1.54 -5.46
C LYS A 7 -24.09 -1.84 -4.23
N TYR A 8 -24.70 -2.28 -3.12
CA TYR A 8 -23.95 -2.72 -1.94
C TYR A 8 -23.10 -3.96 -2.22
N LEU A 9 -23.67 -4.97 -2.89
CA LEU A 9 -22.93 -6.19 -3.25
C LEU A 9 -21.72 -5.91 -4.15
N TYR A 10 -21.88 -5.05 -5.17
CA TYR A 10 -20.75 -4.67 -6.02
C TYR A 10 -19.67 -3.91 -5.24
N TYR A 11 -20.06 -2.98 -4.37
CA TYR A 11 -19.12 -2.25 -3.54
C TYR A 11 -18.37 -3.16 -2.57
N ALA A 12 -19.07 -4.08 -1.90
CA ALA A 12 -18.47 -5.08 -1.02
C ALA A 12 -17.47 -5.97 -1.78
N LYS A 13 -17.83 -6.41 -2.99
CA LYS A 13 -16.90 -7.15 -3.85
C LYS A 13 -15.66 -6.32 -4.19
N THR A 14 -15.82 -5.05 -4.54
CA THR A 14 -14.67 -4.18 -4.85
C THR A 14 -13.75 -4.01 -3.65
N ILE A 15 -14.30 -3.87 -2.43
CA ILE A 15 -13.51 -3.81 -1.21
C ILE A 15 -12.71 -5.10 -1.02
N ASN A 16 -13.34 -6.27 -1.16
CA ASN A 16 -12.65 -7.56 -1.05
C ASN A 16 -11.54 -7.70 -2.10
N ASP A 17 -11.84 -7.41 -3.37
CA ASP A 17 -10.85 -7.48 -4.46
C ASP A 17 -9.62 -6.58 -4.17
N VAL A 18 -9.86 -5.38 -3.62
CA VAL A 18 -8.78 -4.44 -3.24
C VAL A 18 -7.95 -5.00 -2.08
N MET A 19 -8.58 -5.57 -1.06
CA MET A 19 -7.88 -6.14 0.10
C MET A 19 -7.07 -7.38 -0.26
N ASP A 20 -7.61 -8.26 -1.10
CA ASP A 20 -6.90 -9.42 -1.63
C ASP A 20 -5.70 -8.98 -2.47
N GLY A 21 -5.88 -7.95 -3.30
CA GLY A 21 -4.80 -7.34 -4.08
C GLY A 21 -3.70 -6.76 -3.19
N ILE A 22 -4.06 -6.03 -2.13
CA ILE A 22 -3.09 -5.47 -1.18
C ILE A 22 -2.26 -6.59 -0.56
N THR A 23 -2.93 -7.62 -0.06
CA THR A 23 -2.28 -8.76 0.60
C THR A 23 -1.32 -9.48 -0.35
N SER A 24 -1.76 -9.78 -1.57
CA SER A 24 -0.92 -10.46 -2.57
C SER A 24 0.31 -9.65 -2.98
N ILE A 25 0.19 -8.33 -3.09
CA ILE A 25 1.33 -7.47 -3.41
C ILE A 25 2.30 -7.40 -2.23
N GLN A 26 1.78 -7.25 -1.00
CA GLN A 26 2.59 -7.19 0.21
C GLN A 26 3.40 -8.48 0.42
N GLU A 27 2.77 -9.65 0.31
CA GLU A 27 3.43 -10.96 0.46
C GLU A 27 4.61 -11.14 -0.51
N LYS A 28 4.49 -10.61 -1.73
CA LYS A 28 5.54 -10.69 -2.75
C LYS A 28 6.71 -9.75 -2.47
N MET A 29 6.44 -8.59 -1.86
CA MET A 29 7.47 -7.59 -1.56
C MET A 29 8.15 -7.80 -0.20
N ASP A 30 7.48 -8.47 0.74
CA ASP A 30 7.98 -8.61 2.11
C ASP A 30 9.42 -9.15 2.20
N PRO A 31 9.83 -10.20 1.46
CA PRO A 31 11.21 -10.68 1.53
C PRO A 31 12.25 -9.62 1.18
N ASP A 32 11.97 -8.79 0.17
CA ASP A 32 12.86 -7.71 -0.27
C ASP A 32 12.86 -6.55 0.74
N TYR A 33 11.71 -6.24 1.33
CA TYR A 33 11.58 -5.26 2.40
C TYR A 33 12.36 -5.68 3.65
N GLN A 34 12.22 -6.92 4.12
CA GLN A 34 12.96 -7.42 5.27
C GLN A 34 14.48 -7.37 5.01
N LEU A 35 14.92 -7.72 3.80
CA LEU A 35 16.33 -7.66 3.42
C LEU A 35 16.89 -6.23 3.53
N VAL A 36 16.21 -5.23 2.95
CA VAL A 36 16.66 -3.83 3.01
C VAL A 36 16.60 -3.31 4.44
N ARG A 37 15.51 -3.58 5.17
CA ARG A 37 15.35 -3.14 6.56
C ARG A 37 16.46 -3.68 7.46
N ASN A 38 16.75 -4.98 7.37
CA ASN A 38 17.83 -5.60 8.16
C ASN A 38 19.20 -5.04 7.77
N ALA A 39 19.46 -4.83 6.48
CA ALA A 39 20.71 -4.22 6.03
C ALA A 39 20.88 -2.78 6.53
N ILE A 40 19.80 -2.00 6.62
CA ILE A 40 19.82 -0.67 7.26
C ILE A 40 20.15 -0.79 8.75
N ASP A 41 19.48 -1.70 9.47
CA ASP A 41 19.69 -1.91 10.91
C ASP A 41 21.13 -2.36 11.23
N GLU A 42 21.74 -3.14 10.34
CA GLU A 42 23.11 -3.64 10.47
C GLU A 42 24.17 -2.70 9.88
N ASN A 43 23.77 -1.55 9.31
CA ASN A 43 24.64 -0.65 8.55
C ASN A 43 25.46 -1.39 7.47
N ALA A 44 24.76 -2.21 6.68
CA ALA A 44 25.31 -3.19 5.75
C ALA A 44 24.64 -3.14 4.36
N VAL A 45 24.01 -2.01 4.00
CA VAL A 45 23.36 -1.81 2.68
C VAL A 45 24.36 -1.99 1.54
N ASP A 46 25.61 -1.55 1.73
CA ASP A 46 26.73 -1.72 0.80
C ASP A 46 27.12 -3.18 0.54
N LYS A 47 26.69 -4.10 1.41
CA LYS A 47 26.90 -5.56 1.26
C LYS A 47 25.81 -6.24 0.44
N ILE A 48 24.71 -5.55 0.12
CA ILE A 48 23.72 -6.07 -0.84
C ILE A 48 24.36 -6.06 -2.22
N ALA A 49 24.37 -7.23 -2.88
CA ALA A 49 24.86 -7.35 -4.25
C ALA A 49 24.13 -6.36 -5.17
N GLU A 50 24.86 -5.69 -6.07
CA GLU A 50 24.33 -4.63 -6.94
C GLU A 50 23.08 -5.08 -7.72
N GLU A 51 23.16 -6.24 -8.37
CA GLU A 51 22.03 -6.84 -9.10
C GLU A 51 20.81 -7.03 -8.18
N LYS A 52 21.03 -7.45 -6.93
CA LYS A 52 19.96 -7.65 -5.95
C LYS A 52 19.37 -6.30 -5.51
N TYR A 53 20.19 -5.30 -5.24
CA TYR A 53 19.74 -3.96 -4.85
C TYR A 53 18.79 -3.36 -5.91
N PHE A 54 19.19 -3.39 -7.19
CA PHE A 54 18.35 -2.87 -8.26
C PHE A 54 17.10 -3.72 -8.50
N SER A 55 17.17 -5.05 -8.34
CA SER A 55 15.97 -5.90 -8.40
C SER A 55 14.96 -5.58 -7.30
N ILE A 56 15.41 -5.15 -6.12
CA ILE A 56 14.52 -4.74 -5.02
C ILE A 56 13.80 -3.43 -5.39
N ILE A 57 14.53 -2.44 -5.90
CA ILE A 57 13.93 -1.18 -6.38
C ILE A 57 12.89 -1.47 -7.47
N GLU A 58 13.20 -2.37 -8.41
CA GLU A 58 12.27 -2.79 -9.46
C GLU A 58 11.02 -3.46 -8.87
N ASN A 59 11.18 -4.36 -7.90
CA ASN A 59 10.08 -5.06 -7.25
C ASN A 59 9.20 -4.10 -6.43
N PHE A 60 9.78 -3.18 -5.67
CA PHE A 60 9.03 -2.15 -4.95
C PHE A 60 8.28 -1.23 -5.91
N THR A 61 8.90 -0.85 -7.03
CA THR A 61 8.27 -0.05 -8.07
C THR A 61 7.07 -0.78 -8.67
N LYS A 62 7.22 -2.06 -9.02
CA LYS A 62 6.13 -2.90 -9.54
C LYS A 62 4.99 -3.03 -8.53
N GLY A 63 5.29 -3.31 -7.27
CA GLY A 63 4.26 -3.43 -6.22
C GLY A 63 3.57 -2.11 -5.91
N THR A 64 4.31 -1.00 -5.87
CA THR A 64 3.74 0.35 -5.69
C THR A 64 2.80 0.71 -6.84
N ASN A 65 3.17 0.38 -8.09
CA ASN A 65 2.28 0.54 -9.23
C ASN A 65 1.02 -0.34 -9.10
N GLY A 66 1.16 -1.58 -8.62
CA GLY A 66 0.01 -2.43 -8.30
C GLY A 66 -0.92 -1.79 -7.26
N TYR A 67 -0.38 -1.17 -6.21
CA TYR A 67 -1.22 -0.43 -5.25
C TYR A 67 -1.88 0.81 -5.88
N ARG A 68 -1.23 1.50 -6.83
CA ARG A 68 -1.86 2.60 -7.58
C ARG A 68 -3.05 2.11 -8.41
N ASP A 69 -2.96 0.93 -9.01
CA ASP A 69 -4.07 0.33 -9.76
C ASP A 69 -5.27 0.01 -8.85
N LEU A 70 -5.00 -0.60 -7.68
CA LEU A 70 -6.03 -0.86 -6.67
C LEU A 70 -6.64 0.44 -6.13
N GLN A 71 -5.82 1.46 -5.91
CA GLN A 71 -6.28 2.79 -5.51
C GLN A 71 -7.22 3.38 -6.55
N ALA A 72 -6.89 3.27 -7.83
CA ALA A 72 -7.73 3.74 -8.93
C ALA A 72 -9.04 2.95 -9.04
N GLN A 73 -9.02 1.64 -8.76
CA GLN A 73 -10.22 0.81 -8.67
C GLN A 73 -11.13 1.28 -7.54
N LEU A 74 -10.56 1.52 -6.34
CA LEU A 74 -11.31 2.04 -5.20
C LEU A 74 -11.92 3.41 -5.53
N GLU A 75 -11.14 4.33 -6.09
CA GLU A 75 -11.60 5.68 -6.46
C GLU A 75 -12.76 5.68 -7.48
N LYS A 76 -12.80 4.71 -8.40
CA LYS A 76 -13.86 4.60 -9.41
C LYS A 76 -15.08 3.79 -8.94
N SER A 77 -15.10 3.34 -7.69
CA SER A 77 -16.15 2.46 -7.18
C SER A 77 -17.53 3.14 -7.12
N ALA A 78 -18.58 2.38 -7.42
CA ALA A 78 -19.96 2.86 -7.29
C ALA A 78 -20.42 2.83 -5.83
N VAL A 79 -20.01 3.81 -5.03
CA VAL A 79 -20.24 3.83 -3.57
C VAL A 79 -21.70 4.11 -3.20
N PRO A 80 -22.34 3.28 -2.35
CA PRO A 80 -23.63 3.61 -1.73
C PRO A 80 -23.56 4.92 -0.93
N ALA A 81 -24.60 5.76 -1.00
CA ALA A 81 -24.58 7.10 -0.39
C ALA A 81 -24.26 7.07 1.12
N ARG A 82 -24.77 6.05 1.84
CA ARG A 82 -24.52 5.85 3.28
C ARG A 82 -23.05 5.55 3.61
N LEU A 83 -22.27 5.03 2.66
CA LEU A 83 -20.88 4.65 2.84
C LEU A 83 -19.89 5.73 2.36
N MET A 84 -20.36 6.77 1.66
CA MET A 84 -19.52 7.74 0.96
C MET A 84 -18.50 8.43 1.88
N GLY A 85 -18.90 8.82 3.09
CA GLY A 85 -17.98 9.43 4.07
C GLY A 85 -16.85 8.50 4.48
N ASN A 86 -17.17 7.25 4.84
CA ASN A 86 -16.15 6.25 5.21
C ASN A 86 -15.28 5.84 4.01
N HIS A 87 -15.86 5.79 2.80
CA HIS A 87 -15.13 5.55 1.58
C HIS A 87 -14.06 6.62 1.32
N HIS A 88 -14.40 7.90 1.47
CA HIS A 88 -13.41 8.98 1.30
C HIS A 88 -12.27 8.89 2.31
N LEU A 89 -12.57 8.52 3.56
CA LEU A 89 -11.55 8.30 4.58
C LEU A 89 -10.64 7.11 4.23
N LEU A 90 -11.23 6.00 3.79
CA LEU A 90 -10.48 4.82 3.35
C LEU A 90 -9.58 5.14 2.14
N LEU A 91 -10.12 5.80 1.11
CA LEU A 91 -9.37 6.21 -0.07
C LEU A 91 -8.22 7.18 0.29
N GLY A 92 -8.45 8.12 1.21
CA GLY A 92 -7.42 9.02 1.70
C GLY A 92 -6.28 8.29 2.42
N ALA A 93 -6.62 7.31 3.27
CA ALA A 93 -5.63 6.47 3.93
C ALA A 93 -4.84 5.63 2.92
N PHE A 94 -5.51 5.07 1.90
CA PHE A 94 -4.84 4.28 0.88
C PHE A 94 -3.92 5.12 -0.01
N LYS A 95 -4.32 6.34 -0.39
CA LYS A 95 -3.46 7.31 -1.08
C LYS A 95 -2.20 7.64 -0.27
N ALA A 96 -2.34 7.82 1.05
CA ALA A 96 -1.20 8.07 1.93
C ALA A 96 -0.27 6.85 2.03
N PHE A 97 -0.82 5.63 2.06
CA PHE A 97 -0.03 4.41 2.03
C PHE A 97 0.81 4.31 0.74
N VAL A 98 0.19 4.49 -0.42
CA VAL A 98 0.88 4.48 -1.73
C VAL A 98 1.97 5.55 -1.81
N ALA A 99 1.72 6.74 -1.27
CA ALA A 99 2.71 7.81 -1.20
C ALA A 99 3.91 7.41 -0.31
N GLY A 100 3.66 6.71 0.80
CA GLY A 100 4.70 6.15 1.65
C GLY A 100 5.54 5.09 0.94
N CYS A 101 4.93 4.19 0.16
CA CYS A 101 5.67 3.23 -0.66
C CYS A 101 6.59 3.93 -1.68
N GLN A 102 6.11 4.99 -2.32
CA GLN A 102 6.92 5.78 -3.24
C GLN A 102 8.09 6.46 -2.52
N ALA A 103 7.84 7.09 -1.37
CA ALA A 103 8.89 7.74 -0.59
C ALA A 103 9.97 6.75 -0.12
N MET A 104 9.59 5.49 0.14
CA MET A 104 10.54 4.42 0.46
C MET A 104 11.43 4.10 -0.74
N ILE A 105 10.86 3.98 -1.95
CA ILE A 105 11.65 3.81 -3.19
C ILE A 105 12.58 5.01 -3.41
N ASP A 106 12.05 6.23 -3.26
CA ASP A 106 12.81 7.46 -3.50
C ASP A 106 13.99 7.63 -2.52
N SER A 107 13.95 6.96 -1.36
CA SER A 107 15.07 6.94 -0.40
C SER A 107 16.20 5.97 -0.77
N MET A 108 16.02 5.14 -1.79
CA MET A 108 17.00 4.18 -2.30
C MET A 108 17.64 4.73 -3.59
N HIS A 109 18.93 5.05 -3.55
CA HIS A 109 19.61 5.77 -4.62
C HIS A 109 20.39 4.83 -5.57
N ASP A 110 20.59 5.27 -6.81
CA ASP A 110 21.30 4.51 -7.84
C ASP A 110 22.79 4.23 -7.50
N ASP A 111 23.40 5.05 -6.63
CA ASP A 111 24.75 4.81 -6.12
C ASP A 111 24.81 3.74 -5.01
N ARG A 112 23.68 3.08 -4.75
CA ARG A 112 23.47 2.05 -3.71
C ARG A 112 23.61 2.58 -2.29
N THR A 113 23.46 3.89 -2.10
CA THR A 113 23.21 4.47 -0.78
C THR A 113 21.71 4.48 -0.47
N VAL A 114 21.37 4.55 0.81
CA VAL A 114 19.98 4.72 1.27
C VAL A 114 19.95 5.90 2.22
N ASP A 115 19.03 6.85 1.98
CA ASP A 115 18.68 7.84 3.00
C ASP A 115 17.88 7.14 4.10
N VAL A 116 18.59 6.71 5.14
CA VAL A 116 18.02 5.96 6.27
C VAL A 116 16.92 6.76 6.98
N ALA A 117 17.07 8.07 7.11
CA ALA A 117 16.06 8.90 7.77
C ALA A 117 14.78 8.98 6.93
N ALA A 118 14.91 9.16 5.62
CA ALA A 118 13.78 9.14 4.69
C ALA A 118 13.11 7.77 4.63
N PHE A 119 13.88 6.67 4.58
CA PHE A 119 13.37 5.31 4.58
C PHE A 119 12.52 5.02 5.83
N ARG A 120 13.04 5.36 7.02
CA ARG A 120 12.33 5.17 8.30
C ARG A 120 11.10 6.07 8.42
N ALA A 121 11.16 7.29 7.90
CA ALA A 121 10.00 8.17 7.85
C ALA A 121 8.90 7.62 6.92
N ALA A 122 9.29 7.09 5.75
CA ALA A 122 8.38 6.46 4.81
C ALA A 122 7.73 5.19 5.40
N GLU A 123 8.50 4.37 6.10
CA GLU A 123 8.02 3.20 6.86
C GLU A 123 6.99 3.60 7.92
N ALA A 124 7.30 4.57 8.79
CA ALA A 124 6.37 5.04 9.81
C ALA A 124 5.09 5.66 9.21
N ALA A 125 5.20 6.32 8.06
CA ALA A 125 4.05 6.86 7.33
C ALA A 125 3.17 5.74 6.77
N GLN A 126 3.77 4.68 6.21
CA GLN A 126 3.05 3.48 5.75
C GLN A 126 2.34 2.79 6.91
N ASP A 127 2.99 2.57 8.05
CA ASP A 127 2.38 1.94 9.23
C ASP A 127 1.13 2.70 9.70
N LYS A 128 1.23 4.03 9.81
CA LYS A 128 0.11 4.89 10.16
C LYS A 128 -1.01 4.82 9.14
N ALA A 129 -0.68 4.79 7.84
CA ALA A 129 -1.66 4.68 6.78
C ALA A 129 -2.37 3.32 6.81
N THR A 130 -1.64 2.22 7.01
CA THR A 130 -2.17 0.86 7.18
C THR A 130 -3.13 0.77 8.36
N ALA A 131 -2.77 1.34 9.52
CA ALA A 131 -3.66 1.41 10.67
C ALA A 131 -4.97 2.17 10.36
N ASN A 132 -4.87 3.26 9.59
CA ASN A 132 -6.05 4.02 9.16
C ASN A 132 -6.90 3.24 8.14
N ILE A 133 -6.29 2.51 7.21
CA ILE A 133 -6.98 1.62 6.27
C ILE A 133 -7.82 0.62 7.06
N GLY A 134 -7.21 -0.12 8.00
CA GLY A 134 -7.93 -1.09 8.83
C GLY A 134 -9.08 -0.47 9.62
N LYS A 135 -8.85 0.71 10.22
CA LYS A 135 -9.89 1.47 10.93
C LYS A 135 -11.09 1.83 10.03
N TYR A 136 -10.83 2.35 8.83
CA TYR A 136 -11.90 2.82 7.95
C TYR A 136 -12.60 1.67 7.22
N LEU A 137 -11.87 0.60 6.93
CA LEU A 137 -12.43 -0.65 6.43
C LEU A 137 -13.44 -1.23 7.43
N GLY A 138 -13.07 -1.34 8.70
CA GLY A 138 -14.00 -1.85 9.72
C GLY A 138 -15.28 -1.00 9.87
N ARG A 139 -15.22 0.30 9.57
CA ARG A 139 -16.42 1.16 9.52
C ARG A 139 -17.26 0.97 8.27
N VAL A 140 -16.64 0.59 7.15
CA VAL A 140 -17.35 0.19 5.93
C VAL A 140 -18.06 -1.13 6.19
N ASP A 141 -17.37 -2.13 6.73
CA ASP A 141 -17.90 -3.48 6.96
C ASP A 141 -19.09 -3.50 7.93
N GLN A 142 -19.09 -2.64 8.96
CA GLN A 142 -20.24 -2.50 9.88
C GLN A 142 -21.52 -1.96 9.23
N LEU A 143 -21.43 -1.43 8.01
CA LEU A 143 -22.51 -0.75 7.30
C LEU A 143 -22.89 -1.42 5.98
N VAL A 144 -22.16 -2.47 5.58
CA VAL A 144 -22.44 -3.35 4.43
C VAL A 144 -23.32 -4.50 4.92
#